data_AF-A0A010RIC1-F1
#
_entry.id   AF-A0A010RIC1-F1
#
_cell.length_a   1.000
_cell.length_b   1.000
_cell.length_c   1.000
_cell.angle_alpha   90.00
_cell.angle_beta   90.00
_cell.angle_gamma   90.00
#
_symmetry.space_group_name_H-M   'P 1'
#
loop_
_entity.id
_entity.type
_entity.pdbx_description
1 polymer ?
#
loop_
_entity_poly.entity_id
_entity_poly.type
_entity_poly.pdbx_seq_one_letter_code
_entity_poly.pdbx_strand_id
1 'polypeptide(L)'
;MRLSLFTLFSYIASVLAGRYIVFLAPATNIDQFVDKLRVRDSDLRVITKWTGTTAGLYGVVIDSNVWNVWTLRKFREVRLAEEDRIVTLTPLPTADLPAEPEDTPFPLPGWS
;
A
#
# COMPACT_ATOMS: atom_id res chain seq x y z
N MET A 1 -8.87 7.92 39.14
CA MET A 1 -8.79 8.21 37.69
C MET A 1 -9.70 7.23 36.95
N ARG A 2 -10.85 7.69 36.46
CA ARG A 2 -11.76 6.86 35.65
C ARG A 2 -11.25 6.91 34.21
N LEU A 3 -10.56 5.86 33.77
CA LEU A 3 -10.22 5.69 32.35
C LEU A 3 -11.55 5.60 31.58
N SER A 4 -11.91 6.68 30.90
CA SER A 4 -13.16 6.76 30.16
C SER A 4 -13.05 5.89 28.91
N LEU A 5 -13.95 4.90 28.77
CA LEU A 5 -14.04 4.03 27.60
C LEU A 5 -14.09 4.82 26.27
N PHE A 6 -14.61 6.05 26.33
CA PHE A 6 -14.76 6.95 25.19
C PHE A 6 -13.44 7.40 24.54
N THR A 7 -12.36 7.55 25.31
CA THR A 7 -11.07 7.96 24.71
C THR A 7 -10.39 6.82 23.94
N LEU A 8 -10.73 5.56 24.22
CA LEU A 8 -10.22 4.42 23.46
C LEU A 8 -10.88 4.32 22.06
N PHE A 9 -12.17 4.66 21.95
CA PHE A 9 -12.88 4.64 20.66
C PHE A 9 -12.39 5.73 19.69
N SER A 10 -12.02 6.91 20.19
CA SER A 10 -11.52 8.00 19.34
C SER A 10 -10.18 7.68 18.66
N TYR A 11 -9.35 6.80 19.24
CA TYR A 11 -8.09 6.40 18.61
C TYR A 11 -8.30 5.37 17.48
N ILE A 12 -9.37 4.57 17.55
CA ILE A 12 -9.72 3.56 16.53
C ILE A 12 -10.50 4.20 15.37
N ALA A 13 -11.27 5.26 15.63
CA ALA A 13 -12.08 5.93 14.62
C ALA A 13 -11.29 6.75 13.58
N SER A 14 -10.04 7.12 13.88
CA SER A 14 -9.17 7.85 12.93
C SER A 14 -8.58 6.95 11.82
N VAL A 15 -8.91 5.65 11.83
CA VAL A 15 -8.49 4.63 10.86
C VAL A 15 -9.73 4.09 10.13
N LEU A 16 -10.63 4.98 9.68
CA LEU A 16 -11.74 4.53 8.82
C LEU A 16 -11.39 4.64 7.34
N ALA A 17 -10.56 5.60 6.93
CA ALA A 17 -10.02 5.70 5.57
C ALA A 17 -8.81 4.77 5.42
N GLY A 18 -9.09 3.50 5.14
CA GLY A 18 -8.08 2.47 4.97
C GLY A 18 -7.90 2.10 3.52
N ARG A 19 -6.64 1.97 3.11
CA ARG A 19 -6.30 1.28 1.87
C ARG A 19 -6.17 -0.20 2.15
N TYR A 20 -6.87 -1.02 1.38
CA TYR A 20 -6.92 -2.47 1.57
C TYR A 20 -6.45 -3.20 0.33
N ILE A 21 -5.62 -4.21 0.56
CA ILE A 21 -5.14 -5.14 -0.44
C ILE A 21 -5.99 -6.40 -0.35
N VAL A 22 -6.73 -6.72 -1.41
CA VAL A 22 -7.66 -7.86 -1.44
C VAL A 22 -7.22 -8.86 -2.51
N PHE A 23 -6.78 -10.03 -2.08
CA PHE A 23 -6.48 -11.16 -2.95
C PHE A 23 -7.73 -11.99 -3.19
N LEU A 24 -8.04 -12.19 -4.46
CA LEU A 24 -9.25 -12.86 -4.91
C LEU A 24 -8.92 -14.28 -5.40
N ALA A 25 -9.93 -15.14 -5.41
CA ALA A 25 -9.82 -16.43 -6.07
C ALA A 25 -9.69 -16.22 -7.59
N PRO A 26 -8.84 -16.99 -8.30
CA PRO A 26 -8.49 -16.75 -9.70
C PRO A 26 -9.66 -16.87 -10.71
N ALA A 27 -10.80 -17.43 -10.28
CA ALA A 27 -12.02 -17.51 -11.08
C ALA A 27 -13.02 -16.36 -10.81
N THR A 28 -12.68 -15.42 -9.92
CA THR A 28 -13.57 -14.32 -9.52
C THR A 28 -13.50 -13.20 -10.54
N ASN A 29 -14.65 -12.66 -10.97
CA ASN A 29 -14.64 -11.42 -11.74
C ASN A 29 -14.38 -10.21 -10.80
N ILE A 30 -13.24 -9.54 -10.96
CA ILE A 30 -12.83 -8.40 -10.12
C ILE A 30 -13.83 -7.24 -10.20
N ASP A 31 -14.36 -6.94 -11.39
CA ASP A 31 -15.30 -5.83 -11.58
C ASP A 31 -16.62 -6.10 -10.84
N GLN A 32 -17.14 -7.32 -10.97
CA GLN A 32 -18.35 -7.71 -10.23
C GLN A 32 -18.14 -7.67 -8.71
N PHE A 33 -16.95 -8.05 -8.23
CA PHE A 33 -16.62 -7.95 -6.81
C PHE A 33 -16.57 -6.48 -6.34
N VAL A 34 -15.91 -5.60 -7.10
CA VAL A 34 -15.85 -4.17 -6.80
C VAL A 34 -17.25 -3.55 -6.80
N ASP A 35 -18.10 -3.91 -7.76
CA ASP A 35 -19.46 -3.40 -7.82
C ASP A 35 -20.30 -3.84 -6.61
N LYS A 36 -20.12 -5.07 -6.11
CA LYS A 36 -20.74 -5.50 -4.84
C LYS A 36 -20.30 -4.66 -3.66
N LEU A 37 -19.03 -4.28 -3.58
CA LEU A 37 -18.53 -3.41 -2.52
C LEU A 37 -19.12 -1.99 -2.64
N ARG A 38 -19.28 -1.49 -3.87
CA ARG A 38 -19.85 -0.17 -4.15
C ARG A 38 -21.33 -0.03 -3.76
N VAL A 39 -22.08 -1.13 -3.66
CA VAL A 39 -23.46 -1.10 -3.17
C VAL A 39 -23.56 -0.52 -1.77
N ARG A 40 -22.56 -0.74 -0.91
CA ARG A 40 -22.52 -0.20 0.46
C ARG A 40 -21.55 0.96 0.65
N ASP A 41 -20.62 1.13 -0.28
CA ASP A 41 -19.60 2.18 -0.24
C ASP A 41 -19.52 2.87 -1.61
N SER A 42 -20.37 3.88 -1.82
CA SER A 42 -20.41 4.63 -3.08
C SER A 42 -19.11 5.38 -3.37
N ASP A 43 -18.33 5.70 -2.34
CA ASP A 43 -17.08 6.45 -2.44
C ASP A 43 -15.85 5.55 -2.59
N LEU A 44 -16.04 4.23 -2.68
CA LEU A 44 -14.96 3.26 -2.85
C LEU A 44 -14.14 3.56 -4.10
N ARG A 45 -12.84 3.75 -3.92
CA ARG A 45 -11.89 3.96 -5.01
C ARG A 45 -11.09 2.71 -5.26
N VAL A 46 -10.96 2.32 -6.53
CA VAL A 46 -10.03 1.26 -6.92
C VAL A 46 -8.72 1.90 -7.32
N ILE A 47 -7.64 1.51 -6.65
CA ILE A 47 -6.30 2.06 -6.88
C ILE A 47 -5.58 1.26 -7.95
N THR A 48 -5.60 -0.07 -7.80
CA THR A 48 -4.99 -0.97 -8.78
C THR A 48 -5.69 -2.32 -8.79
N LYS A 49 -5.60 -3.03 -9.92
CA LYS A 49 -6.13 -4.38 -10.12
C LYS A 49 -5.01 -5.28 -10.61
N TRP A 50 -4.96 -6.49 -10.09
CA TRP A 50 -4.04 -7.53 -10.51
C TRP A 50 -4.82 -8.67 -11.15
N THR A 51 -4.71 -8.76 -12.48
CA THR A 51 -5.50 -9.68 -13.30
C THR A 51 -4.77 -10.98 -13.66
N GLY A 52 -3.65 -11.28 -13.00
CA GLY A 52 -3.04 -12.62 -13.05
C GLY A 52 -1.99 -12.86 -14.15
N THR A 53 -1.33 -11.83 -14.69
CA THR A 53 -0.13 -12.04 -15.52
C THR A 53 1.08 -12.52 -14.71
N THR A 54 1.05 -12.37 -13.39
CA THR A 54 2.07 -12.86 -12.47
C THR A 54 1.48 -13.96 -11.58
N ALA A 55 2.15 -15.12 -11.52
CA ALA A 55 1.70 -16.26 -10.72
C ALA A 55 1.48 -15.86 -9.25
N GLY A 56 0.27 -16.09 -8.74
CA GLY A 56 -0.11 -15.82 -7.34
C GLY A 56 -0.68 -14.43 -7.06
N LEU A 57 -0.61 -13.48 -8.00
CA LEU A 57 -1.12 -12.11 -7.82
C LEU A 57 -2.43 -11.94 -8.60
N TYR A 58 -3.54 -12.30 -7.96
CA TYR A 58 -4.90 -12.05 -8.43
C TYR A 58 -5.67 -11.29 -7.35
N GLY A 59 -6.08 -10.05 -7.62
CA GLY A 59 -6.65 -9.21 -6.58
C GLY A 59 -6.87 -7.75 -6.97
N VAL A 60 -7.23 -6.93 -5.99
CA VAL A 60 -7.53 -5.51 -6.15
C VAL A 60 -7.08 -4.76 -4.91
N VAL A 61 -6.57 -3.55 -5.10
CA VAL A 61 -6.32 -2.59 -4.03
C VAL A 61 -7.43 -1.55 -4.05
N ILE A 62 -8.11 -1.41 -2.92
CA ILE A 62 -9.24 -0.49 -2.75
C ILE A 62 -8.92 0.52 -1.65
N ASP A 63 -9.44 1.72 -1.81
CA ASP A 63 -9.51 2.75 -0.77
C ASP A 63 -10.97 2.81 -0.32
N SER A 64 -11.22 2.66 0.98
CA SER A 64 -12.57 2.61 1.53
C SER A 64 -12.62 3.19 2.92
N ASN A 65 -13.70 3.92 3.19
CA ASN A 65 -14.05 4.45 4.51
C ASN A 65 -14.97 3.54 5.32
N VAL A 66 -15.50 2.49 4.67
CA VAL A 66 -16.63 1.68 5.17
C VAL A 66 -16.19 0.26 5.46
N TRP A 67 -15.33 -0.28 4.61
CA TRP A 67 -14.86 -1.66 4.70
C TRP A 67 -13.66 -1.77 5.64
N ASN A 68 -13.51 -2.93 6.26
CA ASN A 68 -12.32 -3.29 7.02
C ASN A 68 -11.86 -4.71 6.66
N VAL A 69 -10.62 -5.07 7.03
CA VAL A 69 -10.04 -6.39 6.71
C VAL A 69 -10.94 -7.56 7.14
N TRP A 70 -11.53 -7.48 8.33
CA TRP A 70 -12.37 -8.55 8.87
C TRP A 70 -13.66 -8.76 8.07
N THR A 71 -14.28 -7.68 7.58
CA THR A 71 -15.47 -7.75 6.74
C THR A 71 -15.14 -8.22 5.33
N LEU A 72 -14.01 -7.77 4.76
CA LEU A 72 -13.54 -8.21 3.44
C LEU A 72 -13.22 -9.71 3.40
N ARG A 73 -12.68 -10.29 4.48
CA ARG A 73 -12.42 -11.73 4.58
C ARG A 73 -13.67 -12.61 4.61
N LYS A 74 -14.86 -12.05 4.86
CA LYS A 74 -16.12 -12.82 4.87
C LYS A 74 -16.62 -13.13 3.46
N PHE A 75 -16.14 -12.44 2.44
CA PHE A 75 -16.53 -12.71 1.06
C PHE A 75 -15.84 -14.01 0.59
N ARG A 76 -16.63 -14.94 0.06
CA ARG A 76 -16.14 -16.25 -0.43
C ARG A 76 -15.09 -16.11 -1.53
N GLU A 77 -15.15 -15.02 -2.27
CA GLU A 77 -14.26 -14.67 -3.37
C GLU A 77 -12.89 -14.20 -2.88
N VAL A 78 -12.79 -13.79 -1.60
CA VAL A 78 -11.58 -13.25 -0.98
C VAL A 78 -10.78 -14.39 -0.36
N ARG A 79 -9.55 -14.59 -0.83
CA ARG A 79 -8.60 -15.55 -0.25
C ARG A 79 -7.83 -14.94 0.90
N LEU A 80 -7.46 -13.67 0.75
CA LEU A 80 -6.70 -12.92 1.74
C LEU A 80 -7.08 -11.45 1.61
N ALA A 81 -7.22 -10.77 2.73
CA ALA A 81 -7.31 -9.31 2.76
C ALA A 81 -6.34 -8.79 3.81
N GLU A 82 -5.66 -7.71 3.46
CA GLU A 82 -4.68 -7.02 4.30
C GLU A 82 -4.91 -5.52 4.20
N GLU A 83 -4.55 -4.81 5.25
CA GLU A 83 -4.49 -3.35 5.24
C GLU A 83 -3.13 -2.95 4.69
N ASP A 84 -3.12 -2.04 3.72
CA ASP A 84 -1.89 -1.53 3.13
C ASP A 84 -1.11 -0.77 4.21
N ARG A 85 0.15 -1.17 4.41
CA ARG A 85 1.03 -0.56 5.39
C ARG A 85 2.13 0.15 4.63
N ILE A 86 2.35 1.41 4.97
CA ILE A 86 3.50 2.15 4.47
C ILE A 86 4.75 1.51 5.07
N VAL A 87 5.49 0.78 4.24
CA VAL A 87 6.81 0.26 4.60
C VAL A 87 7.85 1.24 4.06
N THR A 88 8.64 1.83 4.97
CA THR A 88 9.82 2.59 4.57
C THR A 88 10.91 1.60 4.17
N LEU A 89 11.21 1.53 2.88
CA LEU A 89 12.38 0.80 2.41
C LEU A 89 13.62 1.61 2.78
N THR A 90 14.59 0.98 3.45
CA THR A 90 15.93 1.57 3.58
C THR A 90 16.45 1.81 2.17
N PRO A 91 16.96 3.02 1.84
CA PRO A 91 17.50 3.27 0.52
C PRO A 91 18.55 2.20 0.20
N LEU A 92 18.43 1.57 -0.97
CA LEU A 92 19.48 0.68 -1.45
C LEU A 92 20.78 1.49 -1.46
N PRO A 93 21.90 0.93 -0.96
CA PRO A 93 23.19 1.58 -1.13
C PRO A 93 23.38 1.76 -2.63
N THR A 94 23.44 3.02 -3.07
CA THR A 94 23.81 3.37 -4.44
C THR A 94 25.15 2.70 -4.70
N ALA A 95 25.14 1.63 -5.49
CA ALA A 95 26.36 0.97 -5.91
C ALA A 95 27.21 2.00 -6.66
N ASP A 96 28.39 2.26 -6.11
CA ASP A 96 29.54 2.91 -6.74
C ASP A 96 29.17 3.96 -7.80
N LEU A 97 28.73 5.13 -7.34
CA LEU A 97 29.08 6.33 -8.11
C LEU A 97 30.61 6.35 -8.17
N PRO A 98 31.24 6.48 -9.35
CA PRO A 98 32.69 6.56 -9.43
C PRO A 98 33.13 7.67 -8.48
N ALA A 99 34.03 7.33 -7.55
CA ALA A 99 34.59 8.28 -6.62
C ALA A 99 34.97 9.55 -7.39
N GLU A 100 34.49 10.69 -6.90
CA GLU A 100 34.87 12.01 -7.36
C GLU A 100 36.39 12.00 -7.61
N PRO A 101 36.86 12.27 -8.84
CA PRO A 101 38.28 12.14 -9.13
C PRO A 101 39.03 13.03 -8.16
N GLU A 102 39.94 12.45 -7.39
CA GLU A 102 40.79 13.19 -6.45
C GLU A 102 41.31 14.45 -7.14
N ASP A 103 41.08 15.61 -6.52
CA ASP A 103 41.61 16.91 -6.96
C ASP A 103 43.13 16.79 -7.13
N THR A 104 43.55 16.47 -8.34
CA THR A 104 44.95 16.50 -8.73
C THR A 104 45.34 17.98 -8.74
N PRO A 105 46.31 18.42 -7.93
CA PRO A 105 46.71 19.81 -7.97
C PRO A 105 47.31 20.08 -9.35
N PHE A 106 46.64 20.95 -10.11
CA PHE A 106 47.18 21.48 -11.36
C PHE A 106 48.56 22.09 -11.09
N PRO A 107 49.64 21.69 -11.78
CA PRO A 107 50.88 22.43 -11.71
C PRO A 107 50.66 23.75 -12.44
N LEU A 108 50.52 24.84 -11.69
CA LEU A 108 50.61 26.18 -12.27
C LEU A 108 52.06 26.37 -12.77
N PRO A 109 52.28 26.78 -14.03
CA PRO A 109 53.62 27.11 -14.49
C PRO A 109 54.10 28.34 -13.72
N GLY A 110 55.02 28.12 -12.78
CA GLY A 110 55.72 29.19 -12.08
C GLY A 110 56.57 29.98 -13.08
N TRP A 111 56.12 31.19 -13.38
CA TRP A 111 56.93 32.22 -14.01
C TRP A 111 57.72 32.94 -12.91
N SER A 112 59.03 32.72 -12.87
CA SER A 112 60.05 33.72 -12.46
C SER A 112 61.44 33.17 -12.73
#